data_AF-A0A6G3X2R2-F1
#
_entry.id   AF-A0A6G3X2R2-F1
#
_cell.length_a   1.000
_cell.length_b   1.000
_cell.length_c   1.000
_cell.angle_alpha   90.00
_cell.angle_beta   90.00
_cell.angle_gamma   90.00
#
_symmetry.space_group_name_H-M   'P 1'
#
loop_
_entity.id
_entity.type
_entity.pdbx_description
1 polymer ?
#
loop_
_entity_poly.entity_id
_entity_poly.type
_entity_poly.pdbx_seq_one_letter_code
_entity_poly.pdbx_strand_id
1 'polypeptide(L)' 'AIAIVFMLLVATFRSLVQPLILLVSVPFAATGALALLLITGTPLGVPAMIGMLMLIGIVVTNAIVLIDL' A
#
# COMPACT_ATOMS: atom_id res chain seq x y z
N ALA A 1 0.75 -18.82 7.42
CA ALA A 1 1.03 -17.39 7.65
C ALA A 1 -0.03 -16.50 6.99
N ILE A 2 -0.19 -16.52 5.67
CA ILE A 2 -1.10 -15.64 4.91
C ILE A 2 -2.57 -15.76 5.35
N ALA A 3 -3.07 -16.98 5.62
CA ALA A 3 -4.45 -17.19 6.05
C ALA A 3 -4.80 -16.50 7.39
N ILE A 4 -3.85 -16.45 8.33
CA ILE A 4 -4.04 -15.78 9.63
C ILE A 4 -4.07 -14.26 9.44
N VAL A 5 -3.14 -13.73 8.63
CA VAL A 5 -3.11 -12.29 8.30
C VAL A 5 -4.40 -11.87 7.59
N PHE A 6 -4.91 -12.69 6.67
CA PHE A 6 -6.18 -12.43 6.00
C PHE A 6 -7.36 -12.41 6.99
N MET A 7 -7.47 -13.40 7.88
CA MET A 7 -8.51 -13.42 8.91
C MET A 7 -8.42 -12.21 9.85
N LEU A 8 -7.21 -11.78 10.22
CA LEU A 8 -6.98 -10.63 11.10
C LEU A 8 -7.44 -9.34 10.42
N LEU A 9 -7.11 -9.15 9.14
CA LEU A 9 -7.59 -8.00 8.36
C LEU A 9 -9.12 -8.01 8.22
N VAL A 10 -9.74 -9.16 7.93
CA VAL A 10 -11.20 -9.27 7.83
C VAL A 10 -11.87 -8.94 9.16
N ALA A 11 -11.29 -9.38 10.28
CA ALA A 11 -11.78 -9.06 11.62
C ALA A 11 -11.62 -7.57 11.98
N THR A 12 -10.51 -6.94 11.58
CA THR A 12 -10.24 -5.51 11.82
C THR A 12 -11.16 -4.59 11.02
N PHE A 13 -11.40 -4.89 9.75
CA PHE A 13 -12.17 -4.03 8.85
C PHE A 13 -13.67 -4.36 8.82
N ARG A 14 -14.10 -5.48 9.44
CA ARG A 14 -15.48 -6.01 9.36
C ARG A 14 -16.04 -6.15 7.93
N SER A 15 -15.15 -6.13 6.94
CA SER A 15 -15.44 -6.16 5.51
C SER A 15 -14.36 -6.97 4.82
N LEU A 16 -14.77 -7.86 3.91
CA LEU A 16 -13.87 -8.71 3.11
C LEU A 16 -13.23 -7.95 1.95
N VAL A 17 -13.88 -6.87 1.48
CA VAL A 17 -13.49 -6.15 0.27
C VAL A 17 -12.41 -5.11 0.57
N GLN A 18 -12.50 -4.44 1.72
CA GLN A 18 -11.52 -3.43 2.15
C GLN A 18 -10.08 -3.99 2.26
N PRO A 19 -9.82 -5.12 2.94
CA PRO A 19 -8.51 -5.76 2.98
C PRO A 19 -7.96 -6.16 1.61
N LEU A 20 -8.84 -6.63 0.72
CA LEU A 20 -8.44 -7.15 -0.58
C LEU A 20 -7.90 -6.02 -1.47
N ILE A 21 -8.58 -4.88 -1.49
CA ILE A 21 -8.17 -3.70 -2.24
C ILE A 21 -6.83 -3.16 -1.71
N LEU A 22 -6.67 -3.13 -0.39
CA LEU A 22 -5.41 -2.74 0.26
C LEU A 22 -4.24 -3.67 -0.13
N LEU A 23 -4.46 -4.98 -0.09
CA LEU A 23 -3.45 -5.99 -0.45
C LEU A 23 -2.97 -5.89 -1.90
N VAL A 24 -3.83 -5.45 -2.82
CA VAL A 24 -3.47 -5.25 -4.24
C VAL A 24 -2.82 -3.87 -4.46
N SER A 25 -3.28 -2.83 -3.77
CA SER A 25 -2.81 -1.46 -3.99
C SER A 25 -1.40 -1.22 -3.46
N VAL A 26 -1.04 -1.82 -2.32
CA VAL A 26 0.29 -1.68 -1.71
C VAL A 26 1.44 -2.14 -2.63
N PRO A 27 1.43 -3.37 -3.19
CA PRO A 27 2.50 -3.80 -4.08
C PRO A 27 2.53 -2.95 -5.36
N PHE A 28 1.36 -2.54 -5.88
CA PHE A 28 1.27 -1.69 -7.06
C PHE A 28 1.94 -0.33 -6.85
N ALA A 29 1.68 0.29 -5.69
CA ALA A 29 2.30 1.56 -5.29
C ALA A 29 3.81 1.42 -5.11
N ALA A 30 4.27 0.33 -4.49
CA ALA A 30 5.69 0.05 -4.32
C ALA A 30 6.39 -0.16 -5.68
N THR A 31 5.80 -0.93 -6.60
CA THR A 31 6.35 -1.10 -7.95
C THR A 31 6.38 0.21 -8.73
N GLY A 32 5.34 1.06 -8.63
CA GLY A 32 5.31 2.36 -9.29
C GLY A 32 6.40 3.30 -8.77
N ALA A 33 6.59 3.35 -7.45
CA ALA A 33 7.66 4.13 -6.82
C ALA A 33 9.04 3.63 -7.25
N LEU A 34 9.29 2.32 -7.17
CA LEU A 34 10.57 1.72 -7.58
C LEU A 34 10.86 1.92 -9.07
N ALA A 35 9.85 1.76 -9.93
CA ALA A 35 10.00 1.98 -11.37
C ALA A 35 10.35 3.43 -11.68
N LEU A 36 9.68 4.40 -11.04
CA LEU A 36 10.00 5.82 -11.20
C LEU A 36 11.40 6.14 -10.68
N LEU A 37 11.79 5.65 -9.50
CA LEU A 37 13.14 5.85 -8.97
C LEU A 37 14.20 5.29 -9.92
N LEU A 38 13.93 4.13 -10.55
CA LEU A 38 14.81 3.52 -11.54
C LEU A 38 14.93 4.37 -12.82
N ILE A 39 13.80 4.89 -13.34
CA ILE A 39 13.77 5.74 -14.54
C ILE A 39 14.46 7.08 -14.28
N THR A 40 14.26 7.66 -13.09
CA THR A 40 14.84 8.96 -12.71
C THR A 40 16.31 8.84 -12.31
N GLY A 41 16.85 7.62 -12.18
CA GLY A 41 18.22 7.36 -11.76
C GLY A 41 18.54 7.80 -10.33
N THR A 42 17.52 8.02 -9.50
CA THR A 42 17.71 8.53 -8.14
C THR A 42 18.11 7.39 -7.21
N PRO A 43 19.20 7.54 -6.43
CA PRO A 43 19.64 6.50 -5.52
C PRO A 43 18.60 6.26 -4.42
N LEU A 44 18.49 4.98 -4.01
CA LEU A 44 17.68 4.55 -2.88
C LEU A 44 18.33 5.02 -1.56
N GLY A 45 18.22 6.31 -1.29
CA GLY A 45 18.64 6.94 -0.04
C GLY A 45 17.50 7.10 0.96
N VAL A 46 17.82 7.65 2.12
CA VAL A 46 16.86 7.98 3.18
C VAL A 46 15.63 8.76 2.66
N PRO A 47 15.76 9.78 1.78
CA PRO A 47 14.60 10.51 1.27
C PRO A 47 13.65 9.63 0.45
N ALA A 48 14.17 8.72 -0.37
CA ALA A 48 13.36 7.80 -1.16
C ALA A 48 12.61 6.81 -0.26
N MET A 49 13.23 6.33 0.82
CA MET A 49 12.58 5.47 1.80
C MET A 49 11.43 6.17 2.52
N ILE A 50 11.63 7.41 2.95
CA ILE A 50 10.56 8.23 3.56
C ILE A 50 9.42 8.44 2.57
N GLY A 51 9.74 8.75 1.31
CA GLY A 51 8.75 8.89 0.24
C GLY A 51 7.94 7.62 0.00
N MET A 52 8.58 6.44 -0.01
CA MET A 52 7.89 5.16 -0.12
C MET A 52 6.97 4.89 1.08
N LEU A 53 7.42 5.20 2.30
CA LEU A 53 6.62 5.08 3.52
C LEU A 53 5.36 5.98 3.46
N MET A 54 5.53 7.23 3.06
CA MET A 54 4.45 8.19 2.85
C MET A 54 3.47 7.71 1.79
N LEU A 55 3.97 7.19 0.65
CA LEU A 55 3.15 6.65 -0.44
C LEU A 55 2.26 5.50 0.02
N ILE A 56 2.79 4.58 0.83
CA ILE A 56 1.99 3.50 1.42
C ILE A 56 0.86 4.10 2.26
N GLY A 57 1.16 5.09 3.11
CA GLY A 57 0.15 5.80 3.90
C GLY A 57 -0.95 6.41 3.03
N ILE A 58 -0.59 7.20 2.01
CA ILE A 58 -1.53 7.87 1.11
C ILE A 58 -2.43 6.88 0.37
N VAL A 59 -1.87 5.78 -0.14
CA VAL A 59 -2.65 4.75 -0.84
C VAL A 59 -3.64 4.07 0.10
N VAL A 60 -3.25 3.83 1.34
CA VAL A 60 -4.13 3.26 2.37
C VAL A 60 -5.29 4.21 2.68
N THR A 61 -5.01 5.49 2.96
CA THR A 61 -6.07 6.46 3.26
C THR A 61 -7.01 6.66 2.07
N ASN A 62 -6.48 6.79 0.86
CA ASN A 62 -7.30 6.97 -0.33
C ASN A 62 -8.18 5.75 -0.61
N ALA A 63 -7.66 4.53 -0.42
CA ALA A 63 -8.44 3.32 -0.57
C ALA A 63 -9.60 3.25 0.45
N ILE A 64 -9.34 3.63 1.71
CA ILE A 64 -10.38 3.66 2.74
C ILE A 64 -11.47 4.68 2.38
N VAL A 65 -11.08 5.91 2.02
CA VAL A 65 -12.05 6.97 1.64
C VAL A 65 -12.88 6.57 0.43
N LEU A 66 -12.28 5.95 -0.59
CA LEU A 66 -13.01 5.53 -1.79
C LEU A 66 -14.05 4.44 -1.51
N ILE A 67 -13.81 3.59 -0.52
CA ILE A 67 -14.72 2.49 -0.16
C ILE A 67 -15.81 2.96 0.82
N ASP A 68 -15.55 4.03 1.56
CA ASP A 68 -16.50 4.65 2.50
C ASP A 68 -17.52 5.58 1.80
N LEU A 69 -17.25 5.94 0.53
CA LEU A 69 -18.16 6.67 -0.36
C LEU A 69 -19.14 5.74 -1.08
#